data_AF-A0A939ZDF2-F1
#
_entry.id   AF-A0A939ZDF2-F1
#
_cell.length_a   1.000
_cell.length_b   1.000
_cell.length_c   1.000
_cell.angle_alpha   90.00
_cell.angle_beta   90.00
_cell.angle_gamma   90.00
#
_symmetry.space_group_name_H-M   'P 1'
#
loop_
_entity.id
_entity.type
_entity.pdbx_description
1 polymer ?
#
loop_
_entity_poly.entity_id
_entity_poly.type
_entity_poly.pdbx_seq_one_letter_code
_entity_poly.pdbx_strand_id
1 'polypeptide(L)' 'MKKLLLILGIVIIVLCVLSLLYAALNMFGYHRVLDGSPQLYQRLHRRMTVFGITGIVLAAVSALCLVFYRKI' A
#
# COMPACT_ATOMS: atom_id res chain seq x y z
N MET A 1 -12.14 15.21 19.39
CA MET A 1 -12.31 14.64 18.03
C MET A 1 -11.14 14.92 17.09
N LYS A 2 -10.64 16.15 16.98
CA LYS A 2 -9.51 16.49 16.07
C LYS A 2 -8.22 15.68 16.32
N LYS A 3 -7.86 15.37 17.57
CA LYS A 3 -6.69 14.53 17.91
C LYS A 3 -6.82 13.07 17.45
N LEU A 4 -8.02 12.50 17.50
CA LEU A 4 -8.31 11.13 17.04
C LEU A 4 -8.15 11.01 15.52
N LEU A 5 -8.63 11.99 14.75
CA LEU A 5 -8.44 12.05 13.29
C LEU A 5 -6.96 12.16 12.90
N LEU A 6 -6.18 12.89 13.69
CA LEU A 6 -4.74 13.07 13.45
C LEU A 6 -3.96 11.75 13.68
N ILE A 7 -4.28 11.02 14.76
CA ILE A 7 -3.71 9.69 15.03
C ILE A 7 -4.10 8.71 13.90
N LEU A 8 -5.37 8.71 13.49
CA LEU A 8 -5.85 7.85 12.40
C LEU A 8 -5.10 8.14 11.09
N GLY A 9 -4.91 9.42 10.76
CA GLY A 9 -4.16 9.84 9.58
C GLY A 9 -2.71 9.38 9.58
N ILE A 10 -2.02 9.50 10.72
CA ILE A 10 -0.63 9.03 10.88
C ILE A 10 -0.55 7.50 10.69
N VAL A 11 -1.47 6.74 11.30
CA VAL A 11 -1.51 5.28 11.16
C VAL A 11 -1.71 4.89 9.70
N ILE A 12 -2.62 5.55 8.97
CA ILE A 12 -2.86 5.24 7.55
C ILE A 12 -1.64 5.61 6.70
N ILE A 13 -0.96 6.72 6.97
CA ILE A 13 0.29 7.08 6.26
C ILE A 13 1.36 6.01 6.47
N VAL A 14 1.56 5.55 7.71
CA VAL A 14 2.52 4.48 8.04
C VAL A 14 2.18 3.19 7.29
N LEU A 15 0.90 2.78 7.28
CA LEU A 15 0.44 1.61 6.53
C LEU A 15 0.65 1.77 5.02
N CYS A 16 0.44 2.97 4.49
CA CYS A 16 0.64 3.27 3.08
C CYS A 16 2.13 3.15 2.69
N VAL A 17 3.03 3.70 3.51
CA VAL A 17 4.48 3.60 3.32
C VAL A 17 4.94 2.14 3.40
N LEU A 18 4.47 1.38 4.38
CA LEU A 18 4.79 -0.05 4.51
C LEU A 18 4.30 -0.87 3.30
N SER A 19 3.09 -0.59 2.80
CA SER A 19 2.54 -1.26 1.62
C SER A 19 3.36 -0.96 0.36
N LEU A 20 3.79 0.29 0.18
CA LEU A 20 4.67 0.71 -0.93
C LEU A 20 6.05 0.05 -0.84
N LEU A 21 6.65 0.00 0.35
CA LEU A 21 7.91 -0.71 0.60
C LEU A 21 7.80 -2.19 0.27
N TYR A 22 6.73 -2.86 0.71
CA TYR A 22 6.48 -4.26 0.37
C TYR A 22 6.28 -4.48 -1.13
N ALA A 23 5.57 -3.58 -1.82
CA ALA A 23 5.42 -3.64 -3.27
C ALA A 23 6.77 -3.48 -3.98
N ALA A 24 7.60 -2.52 -3.56
CA ALA A 24 8.93 -2.30 -4.11
C ALA A 24 9.87 -3.51 -3.90
N LEU A 25 9.89 -4.08 -2.69
CA LEU A 25 10.67 -5.28 -2.39
C LEU A 25 10.24 -6.49 -3.23
N ASN A 26 8.92 -6.67 -3.44
CA ASN A 26 8.42 -7.71 -4.34
C ASN A 26 8.82 -7.46 -5.79
N MET A 27 8.90 -6.20 -6.24
CA MET A 27 9.35 -5.83 -7.59
C MET A 27 10.83 -6.17 -7.82
N PHE A 28 11.69 -6.00 -6.81
CA PHE A 28 13.08 -6.46 -6.86
C PHE A 28 13.21 -7.99 -6.86
N GLY A 29 12.39 -8.68 -6.07
CA GLY A 29 12.31 -10.15 -6.09
C GLY A 29 11.84 -10.68 -7.45
N TYR A 30 10.93 -9.97 -8.09
CA TYR A 30 10.43 -10.25 -9.43
C TYR A 30 11.53 -10.29 -10.48
N HIS A 31 12.48 -9.35 -10.41
CA HIS A 31 13.55 -9.25 -11.41
C HIS A 31 14.53 -10.42 -11.33
N ARG A 32 14.69 -11.04 -10.13
CA ARG A 32 15.55 -12.21 -9.92
C ARG A 32 14.85 -13.57 -10.08
N VAL A 33 13.52 -13.59 -10.17
CA VAL A 33 12.70 -14.83 -10.25
C VAL A 33 12.26 -15.15 -11.69
N LEU A 34 12.54 -14.27 -12.64
CA LEU A 34 12.21 -14.46 -14.06
C LEU A 34 12.88 -15.69 -14.70
N ASP A 35 13.80 -16.37 -14.00
CA ASP A 35 14.53 -17.57 -14.45
C ASP A 35 13.70 -18.89 -14.44
N GLY A 36 12.39 -18.83 -14.74
CA GLY A 36 11.74 -19.99 -15.37
C GLY A 36 10.71 -20.82 -14.59
N SER A 37 10.10 -20.31 -13.52
CA SER A 37 8.93 -20.99 -12.90
C SER A 37 7.64 -20.12 -12.94
N PRO A 38 6.70 -20.38 -13.87
CA PRO A 38 5.48 -19.58 -14.02
C PRO A 38 4.59 -19.57 -12.77
N GLN A 39 4.70 -20.60 -11.93
CA GLN A 39 4.00 -20.69 -10.65
C GLN A 39 4.52 -19.68 -9.62
N LEU A 40 5.82 -19.39 -9.59
CA LEU A 40 6.39 -18.39 -8.68
C LEU A 40 6.03 -16.99 -9.15
N TYR A 41 6.03 -16.76 -10.47
CA TYR A 41 5.56 -15.52 -11.09
C TYR A 41 4.11 -15.21 -10.70
N GLN A 42 3.18 -16.16 -10.82
CA GLN A 42 1.78 -15.94 -10.45
C GLN A 42 1.59 -15.60 -8.97
N ARG A 43 2.35 -16.25 -8.07
CA ARG A 43 2.28 -15.95 -6.63
C ARG A 43 2.83 -14.58 -6.30
N LEU A 44 3.97 -14.19 -6.88
CA LEU A 44 4.50 -12.84 -6.72
C LEU A 44 3.55 -11.80 -7.34
N HIS A 45 2.91 -12.11 -8.46
CA HIS A 45 1.98 -11.21 -9.15
C HIS A 45 0.80 -10.91 -8.26
N ARG A 46 0.17 -11.97 -7.77
CA ARG A 46 -0.97 -11.84 -6.88
C ARG A 46 -0.63 -11.02 -5.64
N ARG A 47 0.55 -11.22 -5.04
CA ARG A 47 1.00 -10.43 -3.89
C ARG A 47 1.19 -8.96 -4.26
N MET A 48 1.93 -8.68 -5.33
CA MET A 48 2.18 -7.31 -5.79
C MET A 48 0.87 -6.58 -6.13
N THR A 49 -0.07 -7.25 -6.81
CA THR A 49 -1.38 -6.68 -7.15
C THR A 49 -2.22 -6.42 -5.91
N VAL A 50 -2.26 -7.34 -4.94
CA VAL A 50 -2.98 -7.14 -3.68
C VAL A 50 -2.39 -5.95 -2.91
N PHE A 51 -1.08 -5.92 -2.67
CA PHE A 51 -0.44 -4.80 -1.96
C PHE A 51 -0.54 -3.47 -2.72
N GLY A 52 -0.52 -3.50 -4.05
CA GLY A 52 -0.73 -2.33 -4.89
C GLY A 52 -2.15 -1.76 -4.73
N ILE A 53 -3.17 -2.62 -4.86
CA ILE A 53 -4.58 -2.20 -4.69
C ILE A 53 -4.82 -1.71 -3.25
N THR A 54 -4.35 -2.44 -2.24
CA THR A 54 -4.50 -2.04 -0.83
C THR A 54 -3.83 -0.70 -0.56
N GLY A 55 -2.63 -0.46 -1.11
CA GLY A 55 -1.95 0.83 -1.01
C GLY A 55 -2.74 1.98 -1.63
N ILE A 56 -3.31 1.80 -2.82
CA ILE A 56 -4.14 2.82 -3.50
C ILE A 56 -5.40 3.12 -2.69
N VAL A 57 -6.07 2.08 -2.16
CA VAL A 57 -7.28 2.25 -1.34
C VAL A 57 -6.96 3.01 -0.06
N LEU A 58 -5.88 2.64 0.64
CA LEU A 58 -5.42 3.36 1.84
C LEU A 58 -5.11 4.83 1.54
N ALA A 59 -4.42 5.10 0.43
CA ALA A 59 -4.11 6.48 0.01
C ALA A 59 -5.38 7.29 -0.27
N ALA A 60 -6.37 6.71 -0.95
CA ALA A 60 -7.66 7.36 -1.23
C ALA A 60 -8.43 7.66 0.07
N VAL A 61 -8.48 6.71 1.01
CA VAL A 61 -9.13 6.89 2.32
C VAL A 61 -8.41 7.98 3.13
N SER A 62 -7.07 7.99 3.13
CA SER A 62 -6.27 9.06 3.75
C SER A 62 -6.58 10.43 3.17
N ALA A 63 -6.65 10.55 1.84
CA ALA A 63 -6.97 11.79 1.16
C ALA A 63 -8.38 12.29 1.53
N LEU A 64 -9.37 11.40 1.55
CA LEU A 64 -10.73 11.73 1.99
C LEU A 64 -10.75 12.21 3.44
N CYS A 65 -10.08 11.51 4.36
CA CYS A 65 -9.97 11.92 5.76
C CYS A 65 -9.37 13.33 5.91
N LEU A 66 -8.32 13.64 5.15
CA LEU A 66 -7.71 14.98 5.16
C LEU A 66 -8.64 16.06 4.60
N VAL A 67 -9.37 15.77 3.52
CA VAL A 67 -10.35 16.69 2.92
C VAL A 67 -11.48 16.99 3.90
N PHE A 68 -12.04 15.97 4.56
CA PHE A 68 -13.08 16.15 5.57
C PHE A 68 -12.56 16.88 6.81
N TYR A 69 -11.35 16.58 7.28
CA TYR A 69 -10.73 17.30 8.39
C TYR A 69 -10.53 18.79 8.08
N ARG A 70 -10.12 19.13 6.86
CA ARG A 70 -9.89 20.52 6.45
C ARG A 70 -11.19 21.31 6.26
N LYS A 71 -12.31 20.62 6.05
CA LYS A 71 -13.64 21.23 5.87
C LYS A 71 -14.37 21.50 7.19
N ILE A 72 -13.86 21.01 8.33
CA ILE A 72 -14.43 21.12 9.70
C ILE A 72 -13.62 22.10 10.56
#